data_AF-A0A7M2SI38-F1
#
_entry.id   AF-A0A7M2SI38-F1
#
_cell.length_a   1.000
_cell.length_b   1.000
_cell.length_c   1.000
_cell.angle_alpha   90.00
_cell.angle_beta   90.00
_cell.angle_gamma   90.00
#
_symmetry.space_group_name_H-M   'P 1'
#
loop_
_entity.id
_entity.type
_entity.pdbx_description
1 polymer ?
#
loop_
_entity_poly.entity_id
_entity_poly.type
_entity_poly.pdbx_seq_one_letter_code
_entity_poly.pdbx_strand_id
1 'polypeptide(L)'
;MTEQPPPPPGPGFGPPPPQYAPSNAPAQPPYAPAQPAYAPAPPQPVPAGPEFLAVDKRNAVVVDASGVVFELSGHTLEFRWPEIRGVHYKASPDGRALMVAVVHMDGRFYECGVEAKPRARLREWFAQLAWVLGHYRPAG
;
A
#
# COMPACT_ATOMS: atom_id res chain seq x y z
N MET A 1 21.38 41.19 18.14
CA MET A 1 20.58 39.98 17.91
C MET A 1 21.53 38.81 18.03
N THR A 2 21.20 37.88 18.91
CA THR A 2 22.09 36.93 19.62
C THR A 2 22.72 35.86 18.73
N GLU A 3 24.04 35.75 18.78
CA GLU A 3 24.82 34.62 18.26
C GLU A 3 24.69 33.43 19.23
N GLN A 4 24.19 32.29 18.74
CA GLN A 4 24.09 31.05 19.51
C GLN A 4 25.47 30.39 19.67
N PRO A 5 25.87 29.95 20.88
CA PRO A 5 27.08 29.18 21.08
C PRO A 5 26.93 27.73 20.55
N PRO A 6 28.04 27.06 20.16
CA PRO A 6 28.02 25.70 19.61
C PRO A 6 27.67 24.64 20.67
N PRO A 7 27.05 23.50 20.27
CA PRO A 7 26.70 22.42 21.18
C PRO A 7 27.94 21.63 21.66
N PRO A 8 27.90 21.02 22.86
CA PRO A 8 29.02 20.24 23.41
C PRO A 8 29.20 18.88 22.68
N PRO A 9 30.44 18.35 22.62
CA PRO A 9 30.71 17.04 22.04
C PRO A 9 30.10 15.92 22.88
N GLY A 10 29.38 15.00 22.23
CA GLY A 10 28.82 13.81 22.85
C GLY A 10 29.90 12.83 23.35
N PRO A 11 29.57 11.95 24.31
CA PRO A 11 30.53 11.01 24.88
C PRO A 11 31.08 10.02 23.84
N GLY A 12 32.37 9.73 24.00
CA GLY A 12 33.25 9.02 23.07
C GLY A 12 32.73 7.70 22.51
N PHE A 13 33.03 7.50 21.23
CA PHE A 13 33.13 6.21 20.56
C PHE A 13 33.93 5.23 21.44
N GLY A 14 33.34 4.05 21.70
CA GLY A 14 34.06 2.93 22.29
C GLY A 14 35.23 2.48 21.41
N PRO A 15 36.15 1.66 21.95
CA PRO A 15 37.30 1.18 21.20
C PRO A 15 36.85 0.40 19.95
N PRO A 16 37.54 0.54 18.81
CA PRO A 16 37.25 -0.28 17.64
C PRO A 16 37.52 -1.75 17.98
N PRO A 17 36.77 -2.70 17.39
CA PRO A 17 37.07 -4.11 17.57
C PRO A 17 38.48 -4.44 17.03
N PRO A 18 39.21 -5.38 17.64
CA PRO A 18 40.52 -5.77 17.17
C PRO A 18 40.43 -6.30 15.74
N GLN A 19 41.24 -5.72 14.85
CA GLN A 19 41.45 -6.25 13.51
C GLN A 19 42.23 -7.55 13.62
N TYR A 20 41.52 -8.69 13.61
CA TYR A 20 42.15 -9.97 13.34
C TYR A 20 42.57 -9.99 11.88
N ALA A 21 43.88 -9.93 11.63
CA ALA A 21 44.44 -10.32 10.35
C ALA A 21 44.25 -11.84 10.17
N PRO A 22 43.62 -12.32 9.08
CA PRO A 22 43.73 -13.73 8.73
C PRO A 22 45.08 -13.94 8.04
N SER A 23 46.08 -14.34 8.83
CA SER A 23 47.27 -15.03 8.33
C SER A 23 46.87 -16.46 7.93
N ASN A 24 47.31 -16.90 6.74
CA ASN A 24 47.07 -18.18 6.05
C ASN A 24 45.72 -18.35 5.35
N ALA A 25 45.65 -17.90 4.09
CA ALA A 25 44.77 -18.49 3.09
C ALA A 25 45.43 -19.75 2.49
N PRO A 26 44.75 -20.91 2.43
CA PRO A 26 45.22 -22.01 1.60
C PRO A 26 45.06 -21.63 0.12
N ALA A 27 46.07 -21.96 -0.69
CA ALA A 27 46.04 -21.74 -2.13
C ALA A 27 44.82 -22.41 -2.76
N GLN A 28 44.01 -21.65 -3.49
CA GLN A 28 42.85 -22.18 -4.20
C GLN A 28 43.32 -23.08 -5.36
N PRO A 29 42.74 -24.28 -5.56
CA PRO A 29 43.07 -25.12 -6.70
C PRO A 29 42.60 -24.45 -8.02
N PRO A 30 43.31 -24.59 -9.15
CA PRO A 30 43.10 -23.75 -10.34
C PRO A 30 41.85 -24.10 -11.17
N TYR A 31 40.96 -24.96 -10.67
CA TYR A 31 39.85 -25.51 -11.45
C TYR A 31 38.60 -25.68 -10.59
N ALA A 32 37.96 -24.58 -10.22
CA ALA A 32 36.55 -24.60 -9.85
C ALA A 32 35.72 -24.33 -11.12
N PRO A 33 34.78 -25.21 -11.52
CA PRO A 33 33.89 -24.92 -12.64
C PRO A 33 33.04 -23.70 -12.31
N ALA A 34 32.94 -22.77 -13.27
CA ALA A 34 32.12 -21.57 -13.15
C ALA A 34 30.67 -21.97 -12.83
N GLN A 35 30.14 -21.46 -11.72
CA GLN A 35 28.73 -21.65 -11.39
C GLN A 35 27.89 -20.97 -12.48
N PRO A 36 26.86 -21.65 -13.03
CA PRO A 36 26.01 -21.05 -14.04
C PRO A 36 25.31 -19.84 -13.41
N ALA A 37 25.36 -18.70 -14.11
CA ALA A 37 24.63 -17.51 -13.74
C ALA A 37 23.14 -17.86 -13.66
N TYR A 38 22.56 -17.74 -12.47
CA TYR A 38 21.13 -17.91 -12.26
C TYR A 38 20.41 -16.90 -13.17
N ALA A 39 19.72 -17.41 -14.20
CA ALA A 39 18.77 -16.62 -14.96
C ALA A 39 17.73 -16.04 -13.99
N PRO A 40 17.29 -14.78 -14.15
CA PRO A 40 16.24 -14.22 -13.31
C PRO A 40 15.01 -15.11 -13.43
N ALA A 41 14.55 -15.64 -12.30
CA ALA A 41 13.34 -16.44 -12.25
C ALA A 41 12.18 -15.60 -12.82
N PRO A 42 11.26 -16.21 -13.61
CA PRO A 42 10.07 -15.50 -14.05
C PRO A 42 9.32 -14.95 -12.82
N PRO A 43 8.76 -13.73 -12.90
CA PRO A 43 8.04 -13.15 -11.77
C PRO A 43 6.95 -14.11 -11.32
N GLN A 44 7.08 -14.61 -10.09
CA GLN A 44 6.05 -15.46 -9.50
C GLN A 44 4.77 -14.64 -9.37
N PRO A 45 3.59 -15.19 -9.68
CA PRO A 45 2.32 -14.52 -9.43
C PRO A 45 2.26 -14.15 -7.95
N VAL A 46 2.25 -12.85 -7.65
CA VAL A 46 1.93 -12.39 -6.31
C VAL A 46 0.51 -12.87 -6.01
N PRO A 47 0.26 -13.50 -4.85
CA PRO A 47 -1.10 -13.89 -4.48
C PRO A 47 -2.01 -12.66 -4.60
N ALA A 48 -3.07 -12.77 -5.39
CA ALA A 48 -4.05 -11.69 -5.50
C ALA A 48 -4.64 -11.46 -4.10
N GLY A 49 -4.44 -10.25 -3.57
CA GLY A 49 -5.04 -9.86 -2.30
C GLY A 49 -6.57 -9.76 -2.40
N PRO A 50 -7.25 -9.50 -1.27
CA PRO A 50 -8.69 -9.41 -1.26
C PRO A 50 -9.21 -8.25 -2.11
N GLU A 51 -10.27 -8.46 -2.89
CA GLU A 51 -10.88 -7.42 -3.71
C GLU A 51 -12.30 -7.10 -3.26
N PHE A 52 -12.69 -5.84 -3.43
CA PHE A 52 -14.06 -5.36 -3.29
C PHE A 52 -14.54 -4.74 -4.60
N LEU A 53 -15.76 -5.11 -5.00
CA LEU A 53 -16.44 -4.56 -6.17
C LEU A 53 -17.90 -4.21 -5.81
N ALA A 54 -18.26 -2.95 -6.03
CA ALA A 54 -19.64 -2.48 -6.01
C ALA A 54 -19.97 -1.83 -7.35
N VAL A 55 -21.09 -2.23 -7.97
CA VAL A 55 -21.53 -1.72 -9.27
C VAL A 55 -23.02 -1.43 -9.24
N ASP A 56 -23.42 -0.30 -9.83
CA ASP A 56 -24.80 0.01 -10.17
C ASP A 56 -24.94 0.33 -11.68
N LYS A 57 -26.06 0.93 -12.08
CA LYS A 57 -26.35 1.23 -13.50
C LYS A 57 -25.38 2.25 -14.13
N ARG A 58 -24.76 3.12 -13.34
CA ARG A 58 -23.96 4.26 -13.79
C ARG A 58 -22.57 4.30 -13.17
N ASN A 59 -22.42 3.74 -11.98
CA ASN A 59 -21.23 3.91 -11.16
C ASN A 59 -20.66 2.56 -10.70
N ALA A 60 -19.36 2.54 -10.47
CA ALA A 60 -18.69 1.43 -9.81
C ALA A 60 -17.61 1.92 -8.85
N VAL A 61 -17.32 1.09 -7.85
CA VAL A 61 -16.18 1.22 -6.95
C VAL A 61 -15.45 -0.13 -6.91
N VAL A 62 -14.16 -0.09 -7.20
CA VAL A 62 -13.24 -1.23 -7.06
C VAL A 62 -12.20 -0.90 -6.01
N VAL A 63 -11.87 -1.86 -5.15
CA VAL A 63 -10.76 -1.75 -4.21
C VAL A 63 -9.96 -3.04 -4.25
N ASP A 64 -8.70 -2.95 -4.64
CA ASP A 64 -7.80 -4.08 -4.85
C ASP A 64 -6.34 -3.73 -4.47
N ALA A 65 -5.39 -4.62 -4.77
CA ALA A 65 -3.98 -4.44 -4.44
C ALA A 65 -3.33 -3.19 -5.09
N SER A 66 -3.90 -2.68 -6.17
CA SER A 66 -3.44 -1.49 -6.90
C SER A 66 -3.90 -0.20 -6.24
N GLY A 67 -5.08 -0.20 -5.61
CA GLY A 67 -5.68 1.00 -5.04
C GLY A 67 -7.20 0.99 -5.04
N VAL A 68 -7.79 2.16 -5.32
CA VAL A 68 -9.23 2.38 -5.42
C VAL A 68 -9.55 2.94 -6.81
N VAL A 69 -10.55 2.38 -7.47
CA VAL A 69 -11.05 2.87 -8.76
C VAL A 69 -12.51 3.28 -8.62
N PHE A 70 -12.83 4.48 -9.08
CA PHE A 70 -14.19 4.96 -9.24
C PHE A 70 -14.56 5.03 -10.72
N GLU A 71 -15.70 4.44 -11.07
CA GLU A 71 -16.37 4.69 -12.33
C GLU A 71 -17.57 5.58 -12.04
N LEU A 72 -17.66 6.73 -12.70
CA LEU A 72 -18.74 7.70 -12.56
C LEU A 72 -19.31 8.05 -13.93
N SER A 73 -20.41 7.41 -14.31
CA SER A 73 -21.14 7.73 -15.56
C SER A 73 -20.24 7.75 -16.81
N GLY A 74 -19.28 6.82 -16.90
CA GLY A 74 -18.32 6.70 -18.01
C GLY A 74 -16.99 7.41 -17.81
N HIS A 75 -16.76 8.01 -16.63
CA HIS A 75 -15.46 8.55 -16.24
C HIS A 75 -14.79 7.67 -15.19
N THR A 76 -13.58 7.19 -15.51
CA THR A 76 -12.74 6.41 -14.60
C THR A 76 -11.80 7.34 -13.82
N LEU A 77 -11.74 7.18 -12.50
CA LEU A 77 -10.74 7.78 -11.63
C LEU A 77 -10.01 6.66 -10.89
N GLU A 78 -8.70 6.59 -11.07
CA GLU A 78 -7.84 5.60 -10.42
C GLU A 78 -6.99 6.30 -9.35
N PHE A 79 -6.95 5.72 -8.16
CA PHE A 79 -6.14 6.21 -7.04
C PHE A 79 -5.25 5.08 -6.54
N ARG A 80 -3.93 5.24 -6.63
CA ARG A 80 -3.00 4.23 -6.10
C ARG A 80 -2.86 4.35 -4.59
N TRP A 81 -2.56 3.25 -3.91
CA TRP A 81 -2.39 3.27 -2.45
C TRP A 81 -1.44 4.37 -1.90
N PRO A 82 -0.28 4.68 -2.54
CA PRO A 82 0.59 5.77 -2.09
C PRO A 82 -0.03 7.17 -2.20
N GLU A 83 -1.02 7.34 -3.07
CA GLU A 83 -1.71 8.62 -3.33
C GLU A 83 -2.92 8.83 -2.40
N ILE A 84 -3.38 7.76 -1.78
CA ILE A 84 -4.55 7.77 -0.90
C ILE A 84 -4.12 8.12 0.51
N ARG A 85 -4.55 9.28 1.01
CA ARG A 85 -4.44 9.64 2.44
C ARG A 85 -5.41 8.85 3.30
N GLY A 86 -6.62 8.61 2.82
CA GLY A 86 -7.65 7.88 3.55
C GLY A 86 -8.82 7.50 2.66
N VAL A 87 -9.49 6.41 3.02
CA VAL A 87 -10.74 5.99 2.39
C VAL A 87 -11.84 6.06 3.44
N HIS A 88 -12.89 6.82 3.15
CA HIS A 88 -14.08 6.93 3.99
C HIS A 88 -15.25 6.27 3.27
N TYR A 89 -16.15 5.65 4.03
CA TYR A 89 -17.36 5.08 3.45
C TYR A 89 -18.52 5.21 4.42
N LYS A 90 -19.70 5.51 3.89
CA LYS A 90 -20.93 5.70 4.65
C LYS A 90 -22.13 5.33 3.81
N ALA A 91 -23.26 5.11 4.48
CA ALA A 91 -24.51 4.95 3.78
C ALA A 91 -24.94 6.33 3.29
N SER A 92 -25.51 6.38 2.08
CA SER A 92 -26.28 7.54 1.64
C SER A 92 -27.39 7.90 2.65
N PRO A 93 -27.86 9.16 2.67
CA PRO A 93 -28.88 9.60 3.64
C PRO A 93 -30.18 8.78 3.59
N ASP A 94 -30.55 8.27 2.40
CA ASP A 94 -31.73 7.42 2.23
C ASP A 94 -31.45 5.93 2.54
N GLY A 95 -30.19 5.59 2.79
CA GLY A 95 -29.66 4.26 3.09
C GLY A 95 -29.79 3.27 1.94
N ARG A 96 -29.78 3.75 0.68
CA ARG A 96 -29.93 2.91 -0.52
C ARG A 96 -28.66 2.75 -1.34
N ALA A 97 -27.67 3.60 -1.11
CA ALA A 97 -26.37 3.57 -1.78
C ALA A 97 -25.21 3.53 -0.78
N LEU A 98 -24.13 2.88 -1.19
CA LEU A 98 -22.81 2.96 -0.58
C LEU A 98 -22.11 4.22 -1.12
N MET A 99 -21.74 5.13 -0.24
CA MET A 99 -20.89 6.27 -0.59
C MET A 99 -19.47 5.94 -0.18
N VAL A 100 -18.53 5.96 -1.11
CA VAL A 100 -17.10 5.78 -0.87
C VAL A 100 -16.39 7.05 -1.27
N ALA A 101 -15.46 7.50 -0.44
CA ALA A 101 -14.66 8.67 -0.71
C ALA A 101 -13.18 8.43 -0.48
N VAL A 102 -12.37 8.96 -1.39
CA VAL A 102 -10.91 8.97 -1.32
C VAL A 102 -10.45 10.37 -0.96
N VAL A 103 -9.71 10.47 0.13
CA VAL A 103 -8.90 11.66 0.45
C VAL A 103 -7.55 11.43 -0.19
N HIS A 104 -7.18 12.27 -1.14
CA HIS A 104 -5.90 12.21 -1.82
C HIS A 104 -4.81 12.92 -0.98
N MET A 105 -3.54 12.60 -1.20
CA MET A 105 -2.42 13.14 -0.42
C MET A 105 -2.30 14.67 -0.49
N ASP A 106 -2.70 15.26 -1.61
CA ASP A 106 -2.77 16.72 -1.83
C ASP A 106 -3.94 17.41 -1.10
N GLY A 107 -4.79 16.64 -0.41
CA GLY A 107 -5.95 17.14 0.33
C GLY A 107 -7.24 17.20 -0.49
N ARG A 108 -7.23 16.83 -1.77
CA ARG A 108 -8.46 16.71 -2.57
C ARG A 108 -9.32 15.55 -2.08
N PHE A 109 -10.62 15.69 -2.28
CA PHE A 109 -11.64 14.72 -1.90
C PHE A 109 -12.44 14.31 -3.12
N TYR A 110 -12.53 13.00 -3.35
CA TYR A 110 -13.29 12.41 -4.44
C TYR A 110 -14.30 11.44 -3.87
N GLU A 111 -15.54 11.44 -4.36
CA GLU A 111 -16.61 10.61 -3.83
C GLU A 111 -17.32 9.88 -4.99
N CYS A 112 -17.66 8.61 -4.76
CA CYS A 112 -18.46 7.79 -5.65
C CYS A 112 -19.59 7.11 -4.86
N GLY A 113 -20.82 7.24 -5.35
CA GLY A 113 -22.00 6.60 -4.78
C GLY A 113 -22.48 5.45 -5.64
N VAL A 114 -22.63 4.26 -5.07
CA VAL A 114 -23.12 3.06 -5.75
C VAL A 114 -24.42 2.58 -5.12
N GLU A 115 -25.50 2.54 -5.90
CA GLU A 115 -26.82 2.09 -5.45
C GLU A 115 -26.84 0.58 -5.13
N ALA A 116 -27.25 0.24 -3.90
CA ALA A 116 -27.41 -1.12 -3.41
C ALA A 116 -28.85 -1.61 -3.62
N LYS A 117 -29.05 -2.41 -4.68
CA LYS A 117 -30.30 -3.13 -4.94
C LYS A 117 -30.07 -4.64 -4.84
N PRO A 118 -30.63 -5.35 -3.83
CA PRO A 118 -31.52 -4.89 -2.75
C PRO A 118 -30.78 -4.21 -1.58
N ARG A 119 -31.51 -3.51 -0.70
CA ARG A 119 -30.94 -2.75 0.44
C ARG A 119 -30.10 -3.61 1.41
N ALA A 120 -30.37 -4.92 1.49
CA ALA A 120 -29.56 -5.87 2.26
C ALA A 120 -28.11 -5.95 1.78
N ARG A 121 -27.88 -5.79 0.46
CA ARG A 121 -26.55 -5.77 -0.16
C ARG A 121 -25.64 -4.68 0.42
N LEU A 122 -26.23 -3.56 0.87
CA LEU A 122 -25.46 -2.49 1.49
C LEU A 122 -24.68 -3.02 2.70
N ARG A 123 -25.32 -3.80 3.58
CA ARG A 123 -24.68 -4.37 4.78
C ARG A 123 -23.53 -5.31 4.44
N GLU A 124 -23.70 -6.13 3.41
CA GLU A 124 -22.66 -7.03 2.90
C GLU A 124 -21.48 -6.22 2.37
N TRP A 125 -21.75 -5.17 1.59
CA TRP A 125 -20.71 -4.27 1.09
C TRP A 125 -19.95 -3.57 2.22
N PHE A 126 -20.63 -3.11 3.28
CA PHE A 126 -19.95 -2.54 4.46
C PHE A 126 -18.96 -3.53 5.09
N ALA A 127 -19.38 -4.78 5.31
CA ALA A 127 -18.54 -5.79 5.93
C ALA A 127 -17.35 -6.17 5.03
N GLN A 128 -17.59 -6.38 3.73
CA GLN A 128 -16.56 -6.71 2.77
C GLN A 128 -15.56 -5.56 2.62
N LEU A 129 -16.03 -4.33 2.41
CA LEU A 129 -15.18 -3.16 2.24
C LEU A 129 -14.32 -2.89 3.48
N ALA A 130 -14.89 -3.03 4.69
CA ALA A 130 -14.13 -2.89 5.94
C ALA A 130 -12.97 -3.91 6.02
N TRP A 131 -13.23 -5.16 5.64
CA TRP A 131 -12.21 -6.21 5.64
C TRP A 131 -11.12 -5.98 4.59
N VAL A 132 -11.49 -5.61 3.35
CA VAL A 132 -10.53 -5.28 2.28
C VAL A 132 -9.67 -4.08 2.65
N LEU A 133 -10.28 -3.00 3.14
CA LEU A 133 -9.53 -1.82 3.58
C LEU A 133 -8.61 -2.14 4.76
N GLY A 134 -9.02 -3.01 5.69
CA GLY A 134 -8.17 -3.47 6.78
C GLY A 134 -6.93 -4.25 6.31
N HIS A 135 -7.01 -4.93 5.15
CA HIS A 135 -5.89 -5.64 4.56
C HIS A 135 -4.85 -4.69 3.92
N TYR A 136 -5.29 -3.72 3.11
CA TYR A 136 -4.38 -2.82 2.39
C TYR A 136 -3.99 -1.57 3.17
N ARG A 137 -4.83 -1.17 4.12
CA ARG A 137 -4.62 -0.03 5.02
C ARG A 137 -4.91 -0.45 6.46
N PRO A 138 -4.07 -1.32 7.06
CA PRO A 138 -4.15 -1.54 8.49
C PRO A 138 -4.00 -0.18 9.17
N ALA A 139 -4.97 0.20 10.01
CA ALA A 139 -4.90 1.46 10.73
C ALA A 139 -3.56 1.53 11.48
N GLY A 140 -2.75 2.53 11.12
CA GLY A 140 -1.54 2.90 11.86
C GLY A 140 -1.88 3.76 13.06
#